data_AF-A0AAU2T3N4-F1
#
_entry.id   AF-A0AAU2T3N4-F1
#
_cell.length_a   1.000
_cell.length_b   1.000
_cell.length_c   1.000
_cell.angle_alpha   90.00
_cell.angle_beta   90.00
_cell.angle_gamma   90.00
#
_symmetry.space_group_name_H-M   'P 1'
#
loop_
_entity.id
_entity.type
_entity.pdbx_description
1 polymer ?
#
loop_
_entity_poly.entity_id
_entity_poly.type
_entity_poly.pdbx_seq_one_letter_code
_entity_poly.pdbx_strand_id
1 'polypeptide(L)' 'MDAPRIKVYGSATEITIAANAAGLRDLAERLTGLADPELRDGYHEHLDGGIDLEDGSVSLILERDDKV' A
#
# COMPACT_ATOMS: atom_id res chain seq x y z
N MET A 1 18.15 8.55 -7.03
CA MET A 1 16.89 8.56 -6.26
C MET A 1 16.98 7.41 -5.30
N ASP A 2 16.60 7.59 -4.03
CA ASP A 2 16.57 6.50 -3.07
C ASP A 2 15.52 5.47 -3.47
N ALA A 3 15.78 4.19 -3.21
CA ALA A 3 14.79 3.14 -3.41
C ALA A 3 13.52 3.40 -2.57
N PRO A 4 12.32 3.05 -3.06
CA PRO A 4 11.10 3.10 -2.26
C PRO A 4 11.25 2.28 -0.98
N ARG A 5 10.83 2.86 0.15
CA ARG A 5 10.83 2.20 1.45
C ARG A 5 9.53 2.51 2.14
N ILE A 6 8.75 1.47 2.45
CA ILE A 6 7.43 1.57 3.07
C ILE A 6 7.41 0.59 4.25
N LYS A 7 7.05 1.09 5.43
CA LYS A 7 6.87 0.29 6.63
C LYS A 7 5.46 0.45 7.14
N VAL A 8 4.81 -0.67 7.43
CA VAL A 8 3.45 -0.70 7.97
C VAL A 8 3.49 -1.30 9.36
N TYR A 9 3.02 -0.56 10.35
CA TYR A 9 2.94 -1.01 11.72
C TYR A 9 1.71 -0.41 12.38
N GLY A 10 1.28 -0.96 13.51
CA GLY A 10 0.06 -0.53 14.13
C GLY A 10 0.00 -0.77 15.62
N SER A 11 -1.04 -0.19 16.21
CA SER A 11 -1.50 -0.42 17.57
C SER A 11 -2.92 -0.97 17.52
N ALA A 12 -3.56 -1.10 18.68
CA ALA A 12 -4.95 -1.56 18.76
C ALA A 12 -5.96 -0.63 18.06
N THR A 13 -5.64 0.65 17.87
CA THR A 13 -6.58 1.66 17.37
C THR A 13 -6.08 2.44 16.17
N GLU A 14 -4.85 2.19 15.71
CA GLU A 14 -4.23 2.96 14.63
C GLU A 14 -3.28 2.08 13.82
N ILE A 15 -3.28 2.29 12.50
CA ILE A 15 -2.25 1.77 11.58
C ILE A 15 -1.47 2.96 11.03
N THR A 16 -0.15 2.86 11.07
CA THR A 16 0.75 3.84 10.49
C THR A 16 1.45 3.24 9.27
N ILE A 17 1.35 3.94 8.13
CA ILE A 17 2.15 3.68 6.94
C ILE A 17 3.25 4.75 6.90
N ALA A 18 4.47 4.38 7.27
CA ALA A 18 5.62 5.26 7.25
C ALA A 18 6.49 4.95 6.02
N ALA A 19 6.78 5.96 5.20
CA ALA A 19 7.57 5.76 4.00
C ALA A 19 8.52 6.93 3.72
N ASN A 20 9.61 6.65 3.00
CA ASN A 20 10.43 7.72 2.44
C ASN A 20 9.71 8.40 1.26
N ALA A 21 10.25 9.49 0.75
CA ALA A 21 9.60 10.23 -0.34
C ALA A 21 9.40 9.40 -1.62
N ALA A 22 10.24 8.40 -1.89
CA ALA A 22 10.06 7.49 -3.01
C ALA A 22 8.91 6.50 -2.75
N GLY A 23 8.86 5.91 -1.56
CA GLY A 23 7.78 5.01 -1.14
C GLY A 23 6.41 5.67 -1.04
N LEU A 24 6.35 6.95 -0.63
CA LEU A 24 5.10 7.71 -0.65
C LEU A 24 4.58 7.94 -2.08
N ARG A 25 5.47 8.14 -3.05
CA ARG A 25 5.08 8.28 -4.47
C ARG A 25 4.63 6.94 -5.04
N ASP A 26 5.38 5.87 -4.78
CA ASP A 26 5.02 4.50 -5.17
C ASP A 26 3.63 4.12 -4.64
N LEU A 27 3.38 4.34 -3.34
CA LEU A 27 2.07 4.09 -2.75
C LEU A 27 0.96 4.91 -3.42
N ALA A 28 1.20 6.18 -3.72
CA ALA A 28 0.23 7.03 -4.40
C ALA A 28 -0.07 6.54 -5.83
N GLU A 29 0.94 6.07 -6.57
CA GLU A 29 0.77 5.50 -7.91
C GLU A 29 -0.10 4.24 -7.87
N ARG A 30 0.13 3.35 -6.89
CA ARG A 30 -0.70 2.15 -6.68
C ARG A 30 -2.15 2.49 -6.37
N LEU A 31 -2.36 3.44 -5.45
CA LEU A 31 -3.70 3.94 -5.13
C LEU A 31 -4.39 4.59 -6.34
N THR A 32 -3.63 5.31 -7.17
CA THR A 32 -4.16 5.92 -8.40
C THR A 32 -4.55 4.85 -9.42
N GLY A 33 -3.73 3.80 -9.59
CA GLY A 33 -4.06 2.66 -10.45
C GLY A 33 -5.29 1.90 -9.97
N LEU A 34 -5.43 1.74 -8.65
CA LEU A 34 -6.65 1.17 -8.05
C LEU A 34 -7.91 1.99 -8.33
N ALA A 35 -7.78 3.32 -8.44
CA ALA A 35 -8.88 4.22 -8.74
C ALA A 35 -9.23 4.31 -10.24
N ASP A 36 -8.54 3.59 -11.12
CA ASP A 36 -8.80 3.62 -12.56
C ASP A 36 -10.20 3.05 -12.87
N PRO A 37 -11.07 3.78 -13.59
CA PRO A 37 -12.42 3.32 -13.95
C PRO A 37 -12.44 2.09 -14.86
N GLU A 38 -11.36 1.80 -15.59
CA GLU A 38 -11.25 0.60 -16.43
C GLU A 38 -10.76 -0.62 -15.65
N LEU A 39 -10.32 -0.44 -14.38
CA LEU A 39 -9.88 -1.54 -13.54
C LEU A 39 -11.07 -2.44 -13.17
N ARG A 40 -10.87 -3.75 -13.34
CA ARG A 40 -11.90 -4.76 -13.08
C ARG A 40 -12.21 -4.86 -11.57
N ASP A 41 -13.48 -4.99 -11.27
CA ASP A 41 -13.99 -5.25 -9.92
C ASP A 41 -13.30 -6.45 -9.24
N GLY A 42 -13.15 -6.35 -7.93
CA GLY A 42 -12.50 -7.32 -7.06
C GLY A 42 -10.98 -7.28 -7.09
N TYR A 43 -10.38 -6.32 -7.79
CA TYR A 43 -8.93 -6.16 -7.79
C TYR A 43 -8.43 -5.54 -6.49
N HIS A 44 -7.45 -6.21 -5.89
CA HIS A 44 -6.73 -5.75 -4.71
C HIS A 44 -5.26 -6.16 -4.81
N GLU A 45 -4.41 -5.39 -4.14
CA GLU A 45 -2.97 -5.64 -4.05
C GLU A 45 -2.62 -6.06 -2.63
N HIS A 46 -1.88 -7.17 -2.52
CA HIS A 46 -1.35 -7.63 -1.24
C HIS A 46 0.13 -7.25 -1.15
N LEU A 47 0.50 -6.65 -0.02
CA LEU A 47 1.83 -6.17 0.27
C LEU A 47 2.37 -6.87 1.50
N ASP A 48 3.44 -7.63 1.31
CA ASP A 48 4.00 -8.47 2.36
C ASP A 48 5.34 -7.91 2.89
N GLY A 49 5.52 -8.02 4.21
CA GLY A 49 6.75 -7.65 4.91
C GLY A 49 7.95 -8.47 4.41
N GLY A 50 9.03 -7.78 4.04
CA GLY A 50 10.25 -8.37 3.50
C GLY A 50 10.20 -8.71 2.01
N ILE A 51 9.09 -8.43 1.34
CA ILE A 51 8.95 -8.56 -0.12
C ILE A 51 8.72 -7.17 -0.72
N ASP A 52 7.58 -6.56 -0.39
CA ASP A 52 7.19 -5.25 -0.90
C ASP A 52 7.36 -4.15 0.16
N LEU A 53 7.26 -4.55 1.44
CA LEU A 53 7.38 -3.68 2.60
C LEU A 53 8.69 -3.97 3.33
N GLU A 54 9.15 -3.00 4.12
CA GLU A 54 10.31 -3.17 4.99
C GLU A 54 10.08 -4.35 5.97
N ASP A 55 11.15 -5.08 6.29
CA ASP A 55 11.13 -6.19 7.25
C ASP A 55 10.46 -5.81 8.57
N GLY A 56 9.61 -6.71 9.07
CA GLY A 56 8.83 -6.49 10.29
C GLY A 56 7.60 -5.61 10.11
N SER A 57 7.23 -5.28 8.87
CA SER A 57 5.91 -4.71 8.56
C SER A 57 4.81 -5.76 8.75
N VAL A 58 3.63 -5.31 9.18
CA VAL A 58 2.40 -6.09 9.01
C VAL A 58 1.96 -6.05 7.55
N SER A 59 1.28 -7.09 7.07
CA SER A 59 0.76 -7.11 5.70
C SER A 59 -0.26 -5.99 5.50
N LEU A 60 -0.26 -5.41 4.29
CA LEU A 60 -1.17 -4.35 3.87
C LEU A 60 -1.94 -4.81 2.63
N ILE A 61 -3.25 -4.64 2.64
CA ILE A 61 -4.10 -4.86 1.47
C ILE A 61 -4.58 -3.49 1.00
N LEU A 62 -4.39 -3.22 -0.29
CA LEU A 62 -4.98 -2.07 -0.97
C LEU A 62 -6.09 -2.58 -1.88
N GLU A 63 -7.32 -2.14 -1.67
CA GLU A 63 -8.47 -2.57 -2.46
C GLU A 63 -9.33 -1.36 -2.85
N ARG A 64 -9.95 -1.44 -4.03
CA ARG A 64 -11.03 -0.52 -4.40
C ARG A 64 -12.33 -1.07 -3.81
N ASP A 65 -13.06 -0.22 -3.10
CA ASP A 65 -14.41 -0.58 -2.66
C ASP A 65 -15.40 -0.44 -3.83
N ASP A 66 -15.68 -1.55 -4.51
CA ASP A 66 -16.61 -1.59 -5.65
C ASP A 66 -18.09 -1.48 -5.25
N LYS A 67 -18.40 -1.35 -3.96
CA LYS A 67 -19.79 -1.28 -3.46
C LYS A 67 -20.32 0.15 -3.31
N VAL A 68 -19.55 1.16 -3.70
CA VAL A 68 -19.90 2.59 -3.54
C VAL A 68 -20.55 3.16 -4.79
#